data_AF-A0A6G1KP62-F1
#
_entry.id   AF-A0A6G1KP62-F1
#
_cell.length_a   1.000
_cell.length_b   1.000
_cell.length_c   1.000
_cell.angle_alpha   90.00
_cell.angle_beta   90.00
_cell.angle_gamma   90.00
#
_symmetry.space_group_name_H-M   'P 1'
#
loop_
_entity.id
_entity.type
_entity.pdbx_description
1 polymer ?
#
loop_
_entity_poly.entity_id
_entity_poly.type
_entity_poly.pdbx_seq_one_letter_code
_entity_poly.pdbx_strand_id
1 'polypeptide(L)'
;FRPASPTTWDKIRDNGLIFMLTDYLYNMHQWNIATRPPLSAHDPIITVCISDTHCSTPANIPHGDILLHAGDLTKNGTFEELQKQLSWLNSLPHAHKIAIAGNHDVLLDASFLHSCPSRLRPPAPDQTAAHLDWGSIVYLQNSSTTVTVRGRQINIFGCPMTPKYGNWAFQFPRQRDVWTNTVPRDTDVLLCHGPPMGHLDRNRQGCAFLSREIERVRPRLCVFGHIHEGRGRRDVEPGFVQRCYDGVVRGD
;
A
#
# COMPACT_ATOMS: atom_id res chain seq x y z
N PHE A 1 14.60 5.13 -10.12
CA PHE A 1 15.52 5.90 -9.25
C PHE A 1 15.39 5.30 -7.86
N ARG A 2 16.48 4.97 -7.15
CA ARG A 2 16.42 4.34 -5.80
C ARG A 2 16.76 5.41 -4.75
N PRO A 3 15.77 6.08 -4.13
CA PRO A 3 16.07 6.99 -3.02
C PRO A 3 16.62 6.17 -1.83
N ALA A 4 17.58 6.74 -1.11
CA ALA A 4 18.10 6.15 0.11
C ALA A 4 17.06 6.24 1.23
N SER A 5 17.01 5.24 2.11
CA SER A 5 16.15 5.30 3.30
C SER A 5 16.61 6.42 4.25
N PRO A 6 15.68 7.12 4.92
CA PRO A 6 15.99 8.27 5.78
C PRO A 6 16.82 7.88 7.00
N THR A 7 17.73 8.77 7.42
CA THR A 7 18.64 8.54 8.56
C THR A 7 17.95 8.79 9.91
N THR A 8 18.57 8.35 11.00
CA THR A 8 18.10 8.66 12.37
C THR A 8 18.05 10.16 12.65
N TRP A 9 19.01 10.92 12.11
CA TRP A 9 19.06 12.38 12.25
C TRP A 9 17.90 13.09 11.54
N ASP A 10 17.49 12.57 10.38
CA ASP A 10 16.33 13.09 9.64
C ASP A 10 15.01 12.86 10.39
N LYS A 11 14.95 11.88 11.31
CA LYS A 11 13.76 11.64 12.14
C LYS A 11 13.73 12.54 13.38
N ILE A 12 14.90 12.92 13.89
CA ILE A 12 15.07 13.77 15.08
C ILE A 12 14.70 15.23 14.77
N ARG A 13 15.12 15.78 13.63
CA ARG A 13 14.86 17.18 13.27
C ARG A 13 13.37 17.51 13.16
N ASP A 14 12.57 16.55 12.72
CA ASP A 14 11.20 16.82 12.27
C ASP A 14 10.14 16.58 13.38
N ASN A 15 10.53 16.26 14.62
CA ASN A 15 9.62 15.84 15.69
C ASN A 15 9.92 16.42 17.10
N GLY A 16 8.88 16.65 17.92
CA GLY A 16 9.01 17.18 19.29
C GLY A 16 9.56 16.18 20.32
N LEU A 17 10.02 16.66 21.49
CA LEU A 17 10.66 15.87 22.56
C LEU A 17 9.86 14.62 23.00
N ILE A 18 8.54 14.74 23.16
CA ILE A 18 7.66 13.61 23.54
C ILE A 18 7.66 12.53 22.45
N PHE A 19 7.67 12.94 21.18
CA PHE A 19 7.71 12.02 20.06
C PHE A 19 9.07 11.32 19.98
N MET A 20 10.19 12.06 20.17
CA MET A 20 11.53 11.46 20.16
C MET A 20 11.69 10.40 21.26
N LEU A 21 11.23 10.69 22.48
CA LEU A 21 11.28 9.73 23.58
C LEU A 21 10.40 8.51 23.31
N THR A 22 9.18 8.75 22.82
CA THR A 22 8.23 7.68 22.47
C THR A 22 8.79 6.79 21.36
N ASP A 23 9.35 7.37 20.29
CA ASP A 23 9.97 6.64 19.20
C ASP A 23 11.21 5.86 19.67
N TYR A 24 12.05 6.45 20.53
CA TYR A 24 13.19 5.76 21.12
C TYR A 24 12.78 4.52 21.94
N LEU A 25 11.86 4.70 22.90
CA LEU A 25 11.39 3.62 23.76
C LEU A 25 10.66 2.53 22.95
N TYR A 26 9.86 2.95 21.97
CA TYR A 26 9.16 2.03 21.10
C TYR A 26 10.13 1.21 20.24
N ASN A 27 11.14 1.85 19.63
CA ASN A 27 12.14 1.13 18.84
C ASN A 27 12.96 0.15 19.71
N MET A 28 13.28 0.52 20.96
CA MET A 28 13.90 -0.42 21.92
C MET A 28 13.00 -1.63 22.20
N HIS A 29 11.70 -1.42 22.36
CA HIS A 29 10.74 -2.51 22.56
C HIS A 29 10.68 -3.44 21.33
N GLN A 30 10.57 -2.89 20.12
CA GLN A 30 10.52 -3.67 18.87
C GLN A 30 11.79 -4.49 18.64
N TRP A 31 12.97 -3.94 18.98
CA TRP A 31 14.23 -4.68 18.89
C TRP A 31 14.23 -5.97 19.72
N ASN A 32 13.58 -5.96 20.89
CA ASN A 32 13.48 -7.14 21.75
C ASN A 32 12.50 -8.21 21.21
N ILE A 33 11.59 -7.83 20.30
CA ILE A 33 10.57 -8.71 19.72
C ILE A 33 11.08 -9.38 18.46
N ALA A 34 11.83 -8.66 17.62
CA ALA A 34 12.35 -9.13 16.33
C ALA A 34 13.28 -10.37 16.42
N THR A 35 13.68 -10.77 17.63
CA THR A 35 14.56 -11.92 17.88
C THR A 35 13.82 -13.25 18.03
N ARG A 36 12.49 -13.29 17.91
CA ARG A 36 11.71 -14.54 18.01
C ARG A 36 11.64 -15.27 16.66
N PRO A 37 12.15 -16.50 16.54
CA PRO A 37 11.98 -17.28 15.32
C PRO A 37 10.50 -17.61 15.10
N PRO A 38 10.02 -17.65 13.84
CA PRO A 38 8.64 -18.04 13.56
C PRO A 38 8.40 -19.49 13.99
N LEU A 39 7.42 -19.71 14.86
CA LEU A 39 7.08 -21.00 15.47
C LEU A 39 6.38 -22.00 14.52
N SER A 40 6.32 -21.74 13.21
CA SER A 40 5.49 -22.53 12.28
C SER A 40 6.21 -23.76 11.76
N ALA A 41 5.64 -24.93 12.00
CA ALA A 41 6.05 -26.20 11.37
C ALA A 41 5.63 -26.33 9.89
N HIS A 42 4.88 -25.37 9.35
CA HIS A 42 4.43 -25.35 7.95
C HIS A 42 5.30 -24.48 7.06
N ASP A 43 5.42 -24.86 5.79
CA ASP A 43 6.08 -24.07 4.75
C ASP A 43 5.49 -22.65 4.66
N PRO A 44 6.34 -21.60 4.68
CA PRO A 44 5.88 -20.22 4.61
C PRO A 44 5.16 -19.91 3.29
N ILE A 45 4.23 -18.95 3.32
CA ILE A 45 3.71 -18.32 2.10
C ILE A 45 4.63 -17.14 1.79
N ILE A 46 5.13 -17.07 0.55
CA ILE A 46 6.04 -16.02 0.11
C ILE A 46 5.25 -15.00 -0.68
N THR A 47 5.15 -13.79 -0.13
CA THR A 47 4.52 -12.64 -0.81
C THR A 47 5.60 -11.70 -1.32
N VAL A 48 5.50 -11.31 -2.59
CA VAL A 48 6.38 -10.35 -3.25
C VAL A 48 5.63 -9.02 -3.36
N CYS A 49 6.15 -7.99 -2.70
CA CYS A 49 5.50 -6.69 -2.58
C CYS A 49 6.24 -5.66 -3.43
N ILE A 50 5.54 -5.02 -4.36
CA ILE A 50 6.03 -3.92 -5.18
C ILE A 50 5.01 -2.79 -5.22
N SER A 51 5.45 -1.60 -5.60
CA SER A 51 4.61 -0.40 -5.73
C SER A 51 5.35 0.65 -6.56
N ASP A 52 4.64 1.65 -7.06
CA ASP A 52 5.22 2.87 -7.63
C ASP A 52 6.22 2.57 -8.77
N THR A 53 5.87 1.60 -9.62
CA THR A 53 6.73 1.23 -10.75
C THR A 53 6.80 2.34 -11.77
N HIS A 54 5.74 3.15 -11.91
CA HIS A 54 5.69 4.30 -12.82
C HIS A 54 6.20 3.95 -14.23
N CYS A 55 5.59 2.93 -14.84
CA CYS A 55 5.95 2.35 -16.14
C CYS A 55 7.28 1.57 -16.17
N SER A 56 7.98 1.41 -15.03
CA SER A 56 9.20 0.61 -14.95
C SER A 56 8.87 -0.88 -14.87
N THR A 57 9.61 -1.69 -15.63
CA THR A 57 9.44 -3.15 -15.66
C THR A 57 10.72 -3.84 -15.17
N PRO A 58 10.99 -3.85 -13.85
CA PRO A 58 12.21 -4.47 -13.31
C PRO A 58 12.29 -5.94 -13.70
N ALA A 59 13.43 -6.36 -14.27
CA ALA A 59 13.66 -7.72 -14.74
C ALA A 59 13.82 -8.74 -13.59
N ASN A 60 14.33 -8.29 -12.44
CA ASN A 60 14.69 -9.16 -11.32
C ASN A 60 13.61 -9.11 -10.23
N ILE A 61 12.39 -9.54 -10.55
CA ILE A 61 11.35 -9.79 -9.54
C ILE A 61 11.59 -11.18 -8.94
N PRO A 62 11.74 -11.31 -7.60
CA PRO A 62 11.96 -12.60 -6.97
C PRO A 62 10.74 -13.50 -7.12
N HIS A 63 10.97 -14.82 -7.09
CA HIS A 63 9.89 -15.80 -7.07
C HIS A 63 9.08 -15.69 -5.76
N GLY A 64 7.76 -15.93 -5.85
CA GLY A 64 6.88 -16.01 -4.69
C GLY A 64 5.51 -16.56 -5.08
N ASP A 65 4.70 -16.88 -4.08
CA ASP A 65 3.36 -17.44 -4.25
C ASP A 65 2.35 -16.37 -4.68
N ILE A 66 2.50 -15.16 -4.13
CA ILE A 66 1.60 -14.03 -4.34
C ILE A 66 2.42 -12.79 -4.69
N LEU A 67 2.11 -12.13 -5.80
CA LEU A 67 2.62 -10.80 -6.14
C LEU A 67 1.56 -9.75 -5.80
N LEU A 68 1.95 -8.73 -5.03
CA LEU A 68 1.12 -7.60 -4.67
C LEU A 68 1.71 -6.32 -5.26
N HIS A 69 0.90 -5.57 -6.01
CA HIS A 69 1.26 -4.24 -6.53
C HIS A 69 0.41 -3.15 -5.86
N ALA A 70 1.04 -2.29 -5.05
CA ALA A 70 0.35 -1.30 -4.22
C ALA A 70 0.10 0.05 -4.91
N GLY A 71 -0.26 0.03 -6.20
CA GLY A 71 -0.60 1.24 -6.96
C GLY A 71 0.57 1.93 -7.65
N ASP A 72 0.23 2.96 -8.41
CA ASP A 72 1.12 3.74 -9.27
C ASP A 72 1.88 2.86 -10.27
N LEU A 73 1.10 2.04 -10.99
CA LEU A 73 1.63 1.25 -12.10
C LEU A 73 2.21 2.17 -13.18
N THR A 74 1.60 3.35 -13.37
CA THR A 74 1.87 4.25 -14.48
C THR A 74 2.37 5.63 -14.05
N LYS A 75 2.72 6.48 -15.03
CA LYS A 75 3.10 7.87 -14.80
C LYS A 75 1.94 8.83 -15.03
N ASN A 76 1.16 8.58 -16.08
CA ASN A 76 0.08 9.44 -16.50
C ASN A 76 -1.27 8.73 -16.43
N GLY A 77 -1.27 7.40 -16.39
CA GLY A 77 -2.50 6.60 -16.33
C GLY A 77 -3.16 6.47 -17.67
N THR A 78 -2.43 6.54 -18.79
CA THR A 78 -3.03 6.29 -20.11
C THR A 78 -3.36 4.82 -20.29
N PHE A 79 -4.25 4.52 -21.24
CA PHE A 79 -4.60 3.15 -21.59
C PHE A 79 -3.37 2.33 -22.00
N GLU A 80 -2.49 2.89 -22.83
CA GLU A 80 -1.29 2.21 -23.31
C GLU A 80 -0.28 1.97 -22.18
N GLU A 81 -0.10 2.94 -21.27
CA GLU A 81 0.76 2.77 -20.10
C GLU A 81 0.24 1.64 -19.22
N LEU A 82 -1.06 1.65 -18.91
CA LEU A 82 -1.70 0.61 -18.10
C LEU A 82 -1.59 -0.75 -18.77
N GLN A 83 -2.00 -0.87 -20.04
CA GLN A 83 -1.96 -2.14 -20.76
C GLN A 83 -0.54 -2.73 -20.82
N LYS A 84 0.49 -1.88 -21.03
CA LYS A 84 1.89 -2.32 -21.01
C LYS A 84 2.31 -2.87 -19.63
N GLN A 85 1.87 -2.23 -18.55
CA GLN A 85 2.14 -2.71 -17.19
C GLN A 85 1.39 -4.02 -16.89
N LEU A 86 0.14 -4.15 -17.32
CA LEU A 86 -0.65 -5.38 -17.18
C LEU A 86 -0.01 -6.54 -17.95
N SER A 87 0.47 -6.30 -19.17
CA SER A 87 1.20 -7.31 -19.95
C SER A 87 2.50 -7.74 -19.25
N TRP A 88 3.26 -6.80 -18.69
CA TRP A 88 4.46 -7.12 -17.93
C TRP A 88 4.15 -7.93 -16.66
N LEU A 89 3.18 -7.51 -15.86
CA LEU A 89 2.77 -8.24 -14.66
C LEU A 89 2.28 -9.65 -15.00
N ASN A 90 1.55 -9.83 -16.11
CA ASN A 90 1.12 -11.14 -16.58
C ASN A 90 2.28 -12.04 -17.02
N SER A 91 3.40 -11.49 -17.49
CA SER A 91 4.59 -12.27 -17.84
C SER A 91 5.36 -12.83 -16.63
N LEU A 92 5.07 -12.34 -15.43
CA LEU A 92 5.73 -12.79 -14.21
C LEU A 92 5.19 -14.17 -13.77
N PRO A 93 6.05 -15.05 -13.22
CA PRO A 93 5.70 -16.45 -12.96
C PRO A 93 4.81 -16.67 -11.73
N HIS A 94 4.47 -15.61 -10.98
CA HIS A 94 3.67 -15.70 -9.76
C HIS A 94 2.27 -16.23 -10.07
N ALA A 95 1.84 -17.22 -9.30
CA ALA A 95 0.53 -17.86 -9.49
C ALA A 95 -0.63 -16.90 -9.21
N HIS A 96 -0.51 -16.09 -8.15
CA HIS A 96 -1.48 -15.08 -7.77
C HIS A 96 -0.89 -13.69 -7.95
N LYS A 97 -1.59 -12.82 -8.69
CA LYS A 97 -1.19 -11.44 -8.94
C LYS A 97 -2.34 -10.51 -8.57
N ILE A 98 -2.13 -9.66 -7.58
CA ILE A 98 -3.13 -8.71 -7.10
C ILE A 98 -2.56 -7.30 -7.26
N ALA A 99 -3.37 -6.41 -7.82
CA ALA A 99 -3.00 -5.01 -7.99
C ALA A 99 -4.12 -4.10 -7.51
N ILE A 100 -3.73 -2.95 -6.97
CA ILE A 100 -4.60 -1.78 -6.79
C ILE A 100 -4.07 -0.65 -7.67
N ALA A 101 -4.90 0.38 -7.89
CA ALA A 101 -4.47 1.62 -8.50
C ALA A 101 -3.72 2.51 -7.49
N GLY A 102 -2.98 3.50 -8.00
CA GLY A 102 -2.50 4.65 -7.24
C GLY A 102 -2.94 5.97 -7.87
N ASN A 103 -2.43 7.08 -7.34
CA ASN A 103 -2.86 8.41 -7.78
C ASN A 103 -2.43 8.76 -9.22
N HIS A 104 -1.45 8.05 -9.79
CA HIS A 104 -1.02 8.20 -11.18
C HIS A 104 -1.84 7.36 -12.17
N ASP A 105 -2.62 6.38 -11.73
CA ASP A 105 -3.37 5.46 -12.60
C ASP A 105 -4.74 6.04 -12.97
N VAL A 106 -4.73 7.27 -13.52
CA VAL A 106 -5.89 8.15 -13.68
C VAL A 106 -7.05 7.52 -14.46
N LEU A 107 -6.79 6.71 -15.50
CA LEU A 107 -7.85 6.06 -16.29
C LEU A 107 -8.76 5.17 -15.43
N LEU A 108 -8.26 4.66 -14.30
CA LEU A 108 -9.01 3.81 -13.39
C LEU A 108 -9.95 4.60 -12.46
N ASP A 109 -9.83 5.93 -12.39
CA ASP A 109 -10.71 6.81 -11.60
C ASP A 109 -11.65 7.63 -12.51
N ALA A 110 -12.79 7.03 -12.86
CA ALA A 110 -13.82 7.68 -13.66
C ALA A 110 -14.35 8.97 -13.01
N SER A 111 -14.43 9.03 -11.68
CA SER A 111 -14.95 10.19 -10.96
C SER A 111 -14.00 11.39 -11.05
N PHE A 112 -12.70 11.11 -10.94
CA PHE A 112 -11.65 12.11 -11.13
C PHE A 112 -11.63 12.59 -12.59
N LEU A 113 -11.69 11.69 -13.57
CA LEU A 113 -11.70 12.08 -14.99
C LEU A 113 -12.91 12.92 -15.37
N HIS A 114 -14.08 12.62 -14.80
CA HIS A 114 -15.26 13.45 -14.99
C HIS A 114 -15.05 14.87 -14.45
N SER A 115 -14.37 15.00 -13.29
CA SER A 115 -14.10 16.28 -12.65
C SER A 115 -12.91 17.03 -13.25
N CYS A 116 -11.99 16.31 -13.89
CA CYS A 116 -10.73 16.82 -14.44
C CYS A 116 -10.47 16.25 -15.85
N PRO A 117 -11.34 16.55 -16.84
CA PRO A 117 -11.28 15.93 -18.17
C PRO A 117 -10.02 16.30 -18.96
N SER A 118 -9.31 17.36 -18.56
CA SER A 118 -8.04 17.76 -19.17
C SER A 118 -6.83 16.94 -18.68
N ARG A 119 -6.99 16.08 -17.66
CA ARG A 119 -5.87 15.30 -17.12
C ARG A 119 -5.37 14.24 -18.09
N LEU A 120 -6.30 13.60 -18.80
CA LEU A 120 -6.00 12.70 -19.92
C LEU A 120 -6.61 13.31 -21.16
N ARG A 121 -5.93 13.15 -22.30
CA ARG A 121 -6.62 13.37 -23.58
C ARG A 121 -7.81 12.42 -23.64
N PRO A 122 -8.94 12.83 -24.27
CA PRO A 122 -10.05 11.92 -24.49
C PRO A 122 -9.51 10.62 -25.10
N PRO A 123 -9.65 9.48 -24.42
CA PRO A 123 -9.22 8.22 -25.00
C PRO A 123 -10.04 7.98 -26.27
N ALA A 124 -9.47 7.24 -27.23
CA ALA A 124 -10.29 6.69 -28.30
C ALA A 124 -11.44 5.86 -27.67
N PRO A 125 -12.60 5.70 -28.35
CA PRO A 125 -13.77 5.02 -27.77
C PRO A 125 -13.48 3.61 -27.20
N ASP A 126 -12.47 2.94 -27.75
CA ASP A 126 -11.95 1.62 -27.40
C ASP A 126 -10.80 1.63 -26.38
N GLN A 127 -10.41 2.79 -25.85
CA GLN A 127 -9.28 2.96 -24.93
C GLN A 127 -9.73 3.40 -23.53
N THR A 128 -10.79 2.78 -23.02
CA THR A 128 -11.31 3.03 -21.66
C THR A 128 -10.85 1.96 -20.68
N ALA A 129 -11.00 2.20 -19.37
CA ALA A 129 -10.66 1.21 -18.35
C ALA A 129 -11.38 -0.15 -18.53
N ALA A 130 -12.58 -0.14 -19.12
CA ALA A 130 -13.36 -1.35 -19.41
C ALA A 130 -12.74 -2.23 -20.50
N HIS A 131 -11.85 -1.68 -21.33
CA HIS A 131 -11.17 -2.39 -22.42
C HIS A 131 -9.77 -2.89 -22.03
N LEU A 132 -9.32 -2.65 -20.79
CA LEU A 132 -8.04 -3.15 -20.31
C LEU A 132 -8.08 -4.68 -20.20
N ASP A 133 -7.09 -5.34 -20.79
CA ASP A 133 -6.86 -6.76 -20.58
C ASP A 133 -6.04 -6.97 -19.30
N TRP A 134 -6.74 -7.34 -18.23
CA TRP A 134 -6.15 -7.67 -16.94
C TRP A 134 -5.46 -9.04 -16.92
N GLY A 135 -5.77 -9.92 -17.88
CA GLY A 135 -5.29 -11.30 -17.90
C GLY A 135 -5.59 -12.02 -16.57
N SER A 136 -4.55 -12.49 -15.90
CA SER A 136 -4.62 -13.21 -14.62
C SER A 136 -4.55 -12.32 -13.38
N ILE A 137 -4.48 -10.99 -13.55
CA ILE A 137 -4.34 -10.04 -12.44
C ILE A 137 -5.71 -9.78 -11.84
N VAL A 138 -5.82 -9.91 -10.51
CA VAL A 138 -7.00 -9.49 -9.77
C VAL A 138 -6.84 -8.02 -9.38
N TYR A 139 -7.63 -7.15 -10.00
CA TYR A 139 -7.72 -5.74 -9.62
C TYR A 139 -8.66 -5.55 -8.44
N LEU A 140 -8.21 -4.80 -7.42
CA LEU A 140 -9.03 -4.44 -6.27
C LEU A 140 -9.20 -2.92 -6.17
N GLN A 141 -10.43 -2.51 -5.88
CA GLN A 141 -10.79 -1.11 -5.63
C GLN A 141 -11.89 -1.04 -4.59
N ASN A 142 -11.49 -0.90 -3.33
CA ASN A 142 -12.38 -0.99 -2.16
C ASN A 142 -13.13 -2.33 -2.13
N SER A 143 -12.40 -3.41 -2.44
CA SER A 143 -12.95 -4.77 -2.56
C SER A 143 -11.96 -5.81 -2.03
N SER A 144 -12.48 -7.01 -1.76
CA SER A 144 -11.68 -8.15 -1.31
C SER A 144 -11.56 -9.23 -2.38
N THR A 145 -10.50 -10.02 -2.27
CA THR A 145 -10.39 -11.34 -2.91
C THR A 145 -9.79 -12.34 -1.93
N THR A 146 -10.02 -13.63 -2.19
CA THR A 146 -9.43 -14.72 -1.44
C THR A 146 -8.60 -15.57 -2.37
N VAL A 147 -7.34 -15.80 -2.01
CA VAL A 147 -6.45 -16.71 -2.76
C VAL A 147 -6.12 -17.93 -1.92
N THR A 148 -6.00 -19.08 -2.59
CA THR A 148 -5.61 -20.33 -1.93
C THR A 148 -4.16 -20.66 -2.26
N VAL A 149 -3.32 -20.78 -1.23
CA VAL A 149 -1.91 -21.16 -1.34
C VAL A 149 -1.62 -22.34 -0.44
N ARG A 150 -1.28 -23.50 -1.02
CA ARG A 150 -1.00 -24.75 -0.29
C ARG A 150 -2.15 -25.11 0.67
N GLY A 151 -3.41 -25.01 0.21
CA GLY A 151 -4.61 -25.31 0.98
C GLY A 151 -5.02 -24.26 2.03
N ARG A 152 -4.28 -23.16 2.16
CA ARG A 152 -4.59 -22.04 3.08
C ARG A 152 -5.26 -20.92 2.31
N GLN A 153 -6.40 -20.44 2.80
CA GLN A 153 -7.07 -19.25 2.27
C GLN A 153 -6.44 -18.00 2.86
N ILE A 154 -6.17 -17.01 2.00
CA ILE A 154 -5.62 -15.72 2.37
C ILE A 154 -6.56 -14.64 1.84
N ASN A 155 -7.14 -13.87 2.74
CA ASN A 155 -8.05 -12.79 2.41
C ASN A 155 -7.29 -11.48 2.21
N ILE A 156 -7.47 -10.85 1.05
CA ILE A 156 -6.77 -9.64 0.64
C ILE A 156 -7.80 -8.55 0.37
N PHE A 157 -7.71 -7.43 1.09
CA PHE A 157 -8.52 -6.24 0.82
C PHE A 157 -7.66 -5.16 0.14
N GLY A 158 -8.17 -4.56 -0.92
CA GLY A 158 -7.46 -3.57 -1.73
C GLY A 158 -8.14 -2.20 -1.77
N CYS A 159 -7.39 -1.12 -1.52
CA CYS A 159 -7.92 0.26 -1.58
C CYS A 159 -6.89 1.25 -2.17
N PRO A 160 -7.19 1.93 -3.28
CA PRO A 160 -6.25 2.86 -3.93
C PRO A 160 -6.17 4.25 -3.27
N MET A 161 -7.04 4.52 -2.28
CA MET A 161 -7.30 5.89 -1.83
C MET A 161 -6.14 6.48 -1.02
N THR A 162 -5.82 7.75 -1.27
CA THR A 162 -4.79 8.52 -0.53
C THR A 162 -5.30 9.88 -0.03
N PRO A 163 -4.77 10.41 1.09
CA PRO A 163 -5.03 11.79 1.47
C PRO A 163 -4.59 12.76 0.36
N LYS A 164 -5.40 13.78 0.08
CA LYS A 164 -5.17 14.71 -1.03
C LYS A 164 -3.83 15.43 -0.92
N TYR A 165 -3.04 15.32 -1.97
CA TYR A 165 -1.82 16.10 -2.23
C TYR A 165 -1.78 16.47 -3.71
N GLY A 166 -2.05 17.73 -4.04
CA GLY A 166 -2.22 18.17 -5.43
C GLY A 166 -3.58 17.77 -6.01
N ASN A 167 -3.60 17.49 -7.32
CA ASN A 167 -4.81 17.13 -8.06
C ASN A 167 -4.59 15.83 -8.84
N TRP A 168 -4.73 14.71 -8.14
CA TRP A 168 -4.52 13.37 -8.69
C TRP A 168 -5.70 12.45 -8.39
N ALA A 169 -5.74 11.30 -9.07
CA ALA A 169 -6.78 10.31 -8.91
C ALA A 169 -6.78 9.68 -7.50
N PHE A 170 -7.91 9.10 -7.10
CA PHE A 170 -8.08 8.37 -5.84
C PHE A 170 -7.71 9.17 -4.58
N GLN A 171 -7.91 10.49 -4.61
CA GLN A 171 -7.61 11.36 -3.47
C GLN A 171 -8.86 11.76 -2.69
N PHE A 172 -8.74 11.83 -1.36
CA PHE A 172 -9.79 12.34 -0.47
C PHE A 172 -9.26 13.45 0.44
N PRO A 173 -10.09 14.44 0.85
CA PRO A 173 -9.68 15.46 1.81
C PRO A 173 -9.16 14.82 3.09
N ARG A 174 -8.03 15.29 3.63
CA ARG A 174 -7.37 14.67 4.79
C ARG A 174 -8.25 14.56 6.04
N GLN A 175 -9.22 15.46 6.17
CA GLN A 175 -10.20 15.50 7.27
C GLN A 175 -11.37 14.52 7.07
N ARG A 176 -11.55 13.97 5.86
CA ARG A 176 -12.61 13.01 5.57
C ARG A 176 -12.19 11.61 5.98
N ASP A 177 -12.99 11.00 6.84
CA ASP A 177 -12.86 9.58 7.15
C ASP A 177 -13.42 8.76 5.98
N VAL A 178 -12.57 7.90 5.43
CA VAL A 178 -12.92 6.92 4.38
C VAL A 178 -12.55 5.50 4.79
N TRP A 179 -12.08 5.30 6.02
CA TRP A 179 -11.48 4.06 6.48
C TRP A 179 -12.26 3.38 7.59
N THR A 180 -12.94 4.13 8.46
CA THR A 180 -13.66 3.53 9.58
C THR A 180 -14.67 2.49 9.10
N ASN A 181 -14.48 1.24 9.54
CA ASN A 181 -15.31 0.08 9.21
C ASN A 181 -15.36 -0.29 7.72
N THR A 182 -14.37 0.10 6.91
CA THR A 182 -14.34 -0.27 5.48
C THR A 182 -13.60 -1.58 5.22
N VAL A 183 -12.65 -1.96 6.08
CA VAL A 183 -11.85 -3.17 5.90
C VAL A 183 -12.50 -4.36 6.63
N PRO A 184 -12.80 -5.48 5.97
CA PRO A 184 -13.35 -6.67 6.64
C PRO A 184 -12.44 -7.19 7.76
N ARG A 185 -13.03 -7.70 8.85
CA ARG A 185 -12.28 -8.17 10.04
C ARG A 185 -11.43 -9.40 9.78
N ASP A 186 -11.77 -10.18 8.76
CA ASP A 186 -11.09 -11.39 8.31
C ASP A 186 -10.00 -11.11 7.27
N THR A 187 -9.62 -9.85 7.06
CA THR A 187 -8.54 -9.47 6.15
C THR A 187 -7.18 -9.90 6.71
N ASP A 188 -6.49 -10.80 6.00
CA ASP A 188 -5.12 -11.19 6.31
C ASP A 188 -4.09 -10.19 5.77
N VAL A 189 -4.34 -9.68 4.56
CA VAL A 189 -3.46 -8.74 3.86
C VAL A 189 -4.24 -7.49 3.47
N LEU A 190 -3.79 -6.34 3.97
CA LEU A 190 -4.30 -5.04 3.55
C LEU A 190 -3.36 -4.43 2.50
N LEU A 191 -3.86 -4.26 1.29
CA LEU A 191 -3.17 -3.64 0.17
C LEU A 191 -3.74 -2.23 -0.04
N CYS A 192 -2.95 -1.20 0.25
CA CYS A 192 -3.39 0.20 0.12
C CYS A 192 -2.31 1.04 -0.56
N HIS A 193 -2.67 2.11 -1.28
CA HIS A 193 -1.63 2.87 -1.98
C HIS A 193 -0.85 3.79 -1.02
N GLY A 194 -1.56 4.55 -0.19
CA GLY A 194 -0.94 5.45 0.80
C GLY A 194 -0.65 4.78 2.15
N PRO A 195 0.40 5.20 2.87
CA PRO A 195 0.75 4.61 4.15
C PRO A 195 -0.22 5.02 5.28
N PRO A 196 -0.38 4.20 6.33
CA PRO A 196 -0.95 4.64 7.59
C PRO A 196 -0.04 5.65 8.29
N MET A 197 -0.65 6.56 9.06
CA MET A 197 0.12 7.50 9.87
C MET A 197 0.99 6.76 10.88
N GLY A 198 2.27 7.14 11.00
CA GLY A 198 3.22 6.60 11.96
C GLY A 198 4.02 5.37 11.50
N HIS A 199 3.76 4.86 10.30
CA HIS A 199 4.49 3.72 9.75
C HIS A 199 4.99 4.04 8.35
N LEU A 200 6.31 4.20 8.23
CA LEU A 200 6.99 4.40 6.94
C LEU A 200 6.40 5.59 6.14
N ASP A 201 5.87 6.60 6.84
CA ASP A 201 5.09 7.69 6.27
C ASP A 201 5.82 9.03 6.41
N ARG A 202 7.03 9.10 5.84
CA ARG A 202 7.96 10.25 5.93
C ARG A 202 7.21 11.59 6.04
N ASN A 203 7.54 12.39 7.06
CA ASN A 203 6.90 13.67 7.39
C ASN A 203 5.41 13.57 7.76
N ARG A 204 4.98 12.46 8.38
CA ARG A 204 3.59 12.21 8.85
C ARG A 204 2.55 12.34 7.74
N GLN A 205 2.95 12.00 6.50
CA GLN A 205 2.10 12.10 5.32
C GLN A 205 1.03 10.99 5.27
N GLY A 206 1.12 9.98 6.14
CA GLY A 206 0.18 8.88 6.22
C GLY A 206 -1.19 9.25 6.80
N CYS A 207 -2.16 8.36 6.63
CA CYS A 207 -3.54 8.58 7.05
C CYS A 207 -3.79 8.10 8.50
N ALA A 208 -4.31 8.98 9.35
CA ALA A 208 -4.66 8.65 10.74
C ALA A 208 -5.84 7.68 10.84
N PHE A 209 -6.86 7.84 9.98
CA PHE A 209 -8.01 6.92 9.93
C PHE A 209 -7.60 5.51 9.51
N LEU A 210 -6.69 5.38 8.54
CA LEU A 210 -6.11 4.09 8.16
C LEU A 210 -5.33 3.43 9.30
N SER A 211 -4.55 4.21 10.06
CA SER A 211 -3.85 3.69 11.25
C SER A 211 -4.83 3.10 12.27
N ARG A 212 -5.95 3.79 12.56
CA ARG A 212 -7.00 3.27 13.45
C ARG A 212 -7.70 2.02 12.88
N GLU A 213 -7.92 1.98 11.57
CA GLU A 213 -8.55 0.83 10.92
C GLU A 213 -7.65 -0.42 10.96
N ILE A 214 -6.33 -0.24 10.77
CA ILE A 214 -5.33 -1.31 10.96
C ILE A 214 -5.32 -1.79 12.41
N GLU A 215 -5.41 -0.89 13.39
CA GLU A 215 -5.49 -1.26 14.81
C GLU A 215 -6.75 -2.10 15.12
N ARG A 216 -7.86 -1.81 14.43
CA ARG A 216 -9.14 -2.53 14.56
C ARG A 216 -9.13 -3.91 13.90
N VAL A 217 -8.58 -4.01 12.70
CA VAL A 217 -8.60 -5.25 11.88
C VAL A 217 -7.43 -6.16 12.19
N ARG A 218 -6.25 -5.61 12.48
CA ARG A 218 -4.99 -6.32 12.74
C ARG A 218 -4.62 -7.31 11.61
N PRO A 219 -4.54 -6.86 10.35
CA PRO A 219 -4.04 -7.70 9.27
C PRO A 219 -2.61 -8.18 9.58
N ARG A 220 -2.25 -9.35 9.05
CA ARG A 220 -0.91 -9.94 9.22
C ARG A 220 0.13 -9.23 8.37
N LEU A 221 -0.29 -8.57 7.28
CA LEU A 221 0.55 -7.81 6.39
C LEU A 221 -0.19 -6.57 5.88
N CYS A 222 0.44 -5.40 5.99
CA CYS A 222 0.01 -4.19 5.29
C CYS A 222 1.05 -3.85 4.22
N VAL A 223 0.60 -3.68 2.98
CA VAL A 223 1.45 -3.32 1.84
C VAL A 223 0.99 -2.00 1.26
N PHE A 224 1.92 -1.08 1.10
CA PHE A 224 1.68 0.26 0.58
C PHE A 224 2.91 0.87 -0.08
N GLY A 225 2.70 1.99 -0.76
CA GLY A 225 3.71 2.76 -1.48
C GLY A 225 3.50 4.26 -1.31
N HIS A 226 3.43 5.00 -2.42
CA HIS A 226 3.14 6.44 -2.53
C HIS A 226 4.22 7.37 -1.95
N ILE A 227 4.69 7.11 -0.73
CA ILE A 227 5.75 7.88 -0.07
C ILE A 227 7.08 7.15 -0.29
N HIS A 228 7.78 7.49 -1.37
CA HIS A 228 8.96 6.76 -1.84
C HIS A 228 10.12 6.78 -0.82
N GLU A 229 10.24 7.87 -0.06
CA GLU A 229 11.21 8.02 1.04
C GLU A 229 10.88 7.11 2.23
N GLY A 230 9.66 6.61 2.30
CA GLY A 230 9.19 5.65 3.30
C GLY A 230 9.63 4.21 3.03
N ARG A 231 10.24 3.90 1.87
CA ARG A 231 10.54 2.52 1.46
C ARG A 231 11.27 1.73 2.57
N GLY A 232 10.65 0.63 2.98
CA GLY A 232 11.22 -0.27 3.97
C GLY A 232 10.24 -1.34 4.41
N ARG A 233 10.60 -2.02 5.50
CA ARG A 233 9.76 -2.96 6.23
C ARG A 233 9.82 -2.59 7.71
N ARG A 234 8.67 -2.67 8.38
CA ARG A 234 8.58 -2.55 9.84
C ARG A 234 7.76 -3.73 10.34
N ASP A 235 8.38 -4.58 11.17
CA ASP A 235 7.63 -5.56 11.93
C ASP A 235 6.97 -4.86 13.12
N VAL A 236 5.72 -5.21 13.39
CA VAL A 236 4.89 -4.58 14.41
C VAL A 236 4.22 -5.66 15.21
N GLU A 237 4.40 -5.65 16.53
CA GLU A 237 3.63 -6.51 17.45
C GLU A 237 2.36 -5.77 17.91
N PRO A 238 1.15 -6.26 17.57
CA PRO A 238 -0.08 -5.67 18.07
C PRO A 238 -0.16 -5.83 19.59
N GLY A 239 -0.31 -4.72 20.31
CA GLY A 239 -0.28 -4.76 21.78
C GLY A 239 -0.55 -3.42 22.42
N PHE A 240 -0.48 -3.38 23.75
CA PHE A 240 -0.67 -2.13 24.50
C PHE A 240 0.37 -1.07 24.11
N VAL A 241 1.65 -1.45 24.04
CA VAL A 241 2.74 -0.55 23.66
C VAL A 241 2.52 0.03 22.25
N GLN A 242 2.09 -0.81 21.30
CA GLN A 242 1.74 -0.36 19.96
C GLN A 242 0.63 0.68 19.96
N ARG A 243 -0.48 0.40 20.65
CA ARG A 243 -1.61 1.32 20.73
C ARG A 243 -1.23 2.66 21.36
N CYS A 244 -0.41 2.64 22.41
CA CYS A 244 0.09 3.87 23.03
C CYS A 244 0.97 4.67 22.07
N TYR A 245 1.91 4.02 21.37
CA TYR A 245 2.73 4.68 20.37
C TYR A 245 1.86 5.31 19.27
N ASP A 246 0.92 4.55 18.70
CA ASP A 246 0.07 5.06 17.62
C ASP A 246 -0.83 6.20 18.09
N GLY A 247 -1.35 6.14 19.33
CA GLY A 247 -2.11 7.23 19.95
C GLY A 247 -1.30 8.52 20.03
N VAL A 248 -0.05 8.46 20.52
CA VAL A 248 0.86 9.62 20.56
C VAL A 248 1.15 10.14 19.15
N VAL A 249 1.37 9.24 18.19
CA VAL A 249 1.66 9.63 16.80
C VAL A 249 0.45 10.25 16.10
N ARG A 250 -0.77 9.83 16.45
CA ARG A 250 -2.01 10.43 15.92
C ARG A 250 -2.40 11.72 16.65
N GLY A 251 -1.98 11.88 17.90
CA GLY A 251 -2.41 12.96 18.78
C GLY A 251 -3.78 12.70 19.42
N ASP A 252 -4.07 11.43 19.70
CA ASP A 252 -5.29 10.98 20.41
C ASP A 252 -5.15 11.10 21.95
#